data_AF-A0A509KWI5-F1
#
_entry.id   AF-A0A509KWI5-F1
#
_cell.length_a   1.000
_cell.length_b   1.000
_cell.length_c   1.000
_cell.angle_alpha   90.00
_cell.angle_beta   90.00
_cell.angle_gamma   90.00
#
_symmetry.space_group_name_H-M   'P 1'
#
loop_
_entity.id
_entity.type
_entity.pdbx_description
1 polymer ?
#
loop_
_entity_poly.entity_id
_entity_poly.type
_entity_poly.pdbx_seq_one_letter_code
_entity_poly.pdbx_strand_id
1 'polypeptide(L)'
;MSVAKLLLAKEEVTYGTDPMPDGAAAMETMELEMERYAGDRIEREVDRQTLGGVEQINSLPHTNTKFNIPFAGSGAAGTAPLWGVLMKACGFDEVLDVGIDVQYQLAATADELANADSVTFYDYRSQANKLQKTSGCRGKNAITMGEGELPKIEFSDFIGDYLTPLAGSEPVGIDWSGWLTELPFTNDNLPVLTLDDISACTSAFSIDFGQSVARRNLPGCESTIISDYNVTG
;
A
#
# COMPACT_ATOMS: atom_id res chain seq x y z
N MET A 1 9.27 21.96 -7.89
CA MET A 1 10.35 21.25 -7.16
C MET A 1 10.25 19.79 -7.57
N SER A 2 11.28 19.20 -8.16
CA SER A 2 11.26 17.77 -8.48
C SER A 2 11.23 16.99 -7.16
N VAL A 3 10.23 16.15 -6.95
CA VAL A 3 10.17 15.32 -5.75
C VAL A 3 11.22 14.23 -5.91
N ALA A 4 12.03 13.99 -4.87
CA ALA A 4 13.13 13.01 -4.96
C ALA A 4 12.61 11.56 -5.14
N LYS A 5 11.39 11.30 -4.67
CA LYS A 5 10.64 10.06 -4.80
C LYS A 5 9.16 10.41 -4.94
N LEU A 6 8.49 9.90 -5.97
CA LEU A 6 7.06 10.10 -6.18
C LEU A 6 6.39 8.75 -6.35
N LEU A 7 5.43 8.44 -5.48
CA LEU A 7 4.59 7.26 -5.57
C LEU A 7 3.21 7.67 -6.10
N LEU A 8 2.78 7.03 -7.19
CA LEU A 8 1.37 7.00 -7.56
C LEU A 8 0.79 5.64 -7.19
N ALA A 9 -0.45 5.63 -6.73
CA ALA A 9 -1.18 4.41 -6.40
C ALA A 9 -2.59 4.48 -6.99
N LYS A 10 -2.95 3.50 -7.82
CA LYS A 10 -4.30 3.42 -8.41
C LYS A 10 -4.83 2.00 -8.33
N GLU A 11 -6.09 1.89 -7.93
CA GLU A 11 -6.83 0.65 -7.87
C GLU A 11 -6.93 -0.02 -9.24
N GLU A 12 -6.80 -1.34 -9.24
CA GLU A 12 -6.93 -2.17 -10.43
C GLU A 12 -8.37 -2.65 -10.59
N VAL A 13 -8.92 -2.51 -11.80
CA VAL A 13 -10.24 -3.11 -12.14
C VAL A 13 -10.12 -4.63 -12.31
N THR A 14 -8.94 -5.10 -12.71
CA THR A 14 -8.62 -6.51 -12.88
C THR A 14 -7.23 -6.75 -12.33
N TYR A 15 -7.10 -7.73 -11.45
CA TYR A 15 -5.84 -8.07 -10.79
C TYR A 15 -4.68 -8.18 -11.78
N GLY A 16 -3.57 -7.49 -11.49
CA GLY A 16 -2.35 -7.52 -12.30
C GLY A 16 -2.43 -6.73 -13.61
N THR A 17 -3.52 -5.98 -13.84
CA THR A 17 -3.68 -5.15 -15.04
C THR A 17 -3.48 -3.68 -14.71
N ASP A 18 -2.44 -3.08 -15.31
CA ASP A 18 -2.04 -1.68 -15.12
C ASP A 18 -3.20 -0.70 -15.46
N PRO A 19 -3.75 0.03 -14.47
CA PRO A 19 -4.84 0.98 -14.65
C PRO A 19 -4.35 2.37 -15.11
N MET A 20 -3.06 2.52 -15.39
CA MET A 20 -2.38 3.77 -15.76
C MET A 20 -2.65 4.90 -14.75
N PRO A 21 -2.03 4.86 -13.55
CA PRO A 21 -2.01 5.98 -12.61
C PRO A 21 -1.54 7.29 -13.28
N ASP A 22 -2.26 8.38 -13.02
CA ASP A 22 -1.92 9.73 -13.45
C ASP A 22 -1.54 10.62 -12.24
N GLY A 23 -1.28 11.91 -12.46
CA GLY A 23 -0.87 12.84 -11.41
C GLY A 23 -1.88 13.02 -10.27
N ALA A 24 -3.17 12.71 -10.48
CA ALA A 24 -4.19 12.78 -9.42
C ALA A 24 -4.10 11.61 -8.44
N ALA A 25 -3.42 10.52 -8.82
CA ALA A 25 -3.20 9.33 -8.01
C ALA A 25 -1.94 9.43 -7.13
N ALA A 26 -1.41 10.64 -6.91
CA ALA A 26 -0.20 10.86 -6.11
C ALA A 26 -0.46 10.65 -4.61
N MET A 27 0.42 9.89 -3.96
CA MET A 27 0.30 9.54 -2.54
C MET A 27 1.27 10.36 -1.69
N GLU A 28 0.78 10.96 -0.60
CA GLU A 28 1.62 11.69 0.35
C GLU A 28 2.29 10.70 1.29
N THR A 29 3.43 10.17 0.85
CA THR A 29 4.17 9.13 1.58
C THR A 29 5.21 9.72 2.52
N MET A 30 5.25 9.23 3.75
CA MET A 30 6.36 9.35 4.68
C MET A 30 7.23 8.09 4.63
N GLU A 31 8.55 8.26 4.71
CA GLU A 31 9.53 7.15 4.81
C GLU A 31 9.43 6.11 3.68
N LEU A 32 9.06 6.51 2.47
CA LEU A 32 8.91 5.60 1.34
C LEU A 32 10.18 4.79 1.05
N GLU A 33 10.03 3.48 1.19
CA GLU A 33 11.02 2.47 0.83
C GLU A 33 10.40 1.45 -0.12
N MET A 34 11.03 1.29 -1.28
CA MET A 34 10.58 0.36 -2.31
C MET A 34 11.73 -0.53 -2.72
N GLU A 35 11.61 -1.80 -2.38
CA GLU A 35 12.50 -2.87 -2.80
C GLU A 35 12.09 -3.35 -4.19
N ARG A 36 12.86 -2.92 -5.19
CA ARG A 36 12.55 -3.12 -6.60
C ARG A 36 12.67 -4.57 -7.05
N TYR A 37 13.41 -5.39 -6.34
CA TYR A 37 13.56 -6.81 -6.65
C TYR A 37 13.83 -7.55 -5.35
N ALA A 38 12.78 -8.15 -4.80
CA ALA A 38 12.80 -8.96 -3.58
C ALA A 38 12.82 -10.47 -3.90
N GLY A 39 12.89 -10.84 -5.18
CA GLY A 39 12.78 -12.22 -5.62
C GLY A 39 14.00 -13.10 -5.38
N ASP A 40 13.77 -14.41 -5.23
CA ASP A 40 14.83 -15.39 -5.09
C ASP A 40 15.65 -15.55 -6.38
N ARG A 41 16.91 -15.98 -6.20
CA ARG A 41 17.82 -16.35 -7.27
C ARG A 41 18.30 -17.78 -7.05
N ILE A 42 18.16 -18.60 -8.09
CA ILE A 42 18.65 -19.98 -8.11
C ILE A 42 19.92 -20.02 -8.93
N GLU A 43 20.95 -20.68 -8.43
CA GLU A 43 22.19 -20.91 -9.18
C GLU A 43 22.02 -22.07 -10.15
N ARG A 44 22.47 -21.88 -11.38
CA ARG A 44 22.47 -22.94 -12.40
C ARG A 44 23.75 -23.76 -12.28
N GLU A 45 23.67 -24.84 -11.51
CA GLU A 45 24.76 -25.81 -11.31
C GLU A 45 24.88 -26.78 -12.49
N VAL A 46 25.36 -26.29 -13.64
CA VAL A 46 25.70 -27.15 -14.79
C VAL A 46 27.20 -27.43 -14.81
N ASP A 47 27.55 -28.70 -15.02
CA ASP A 47 28.93 -29.14 -15.19
C ASP A 47 29.63 -28.35 -16.30
N ARG A 48 30.71 -27.66 -15.95
CA ARG A 48 31.47 -26.81 -16.88
C ARG A 48 32.95 -27.10 -16.80
N GLN A 49 33.64 -26.86 -17.91
CA GLN A 49 35.08 -27.10 -18.04
C GLN A 49 35.94 -25.96 -17.48
N THR A 50 35.34 -24.84 -17.08
CA THR A 50 36.05 -23.62 -16.65
C THR A 50 35.67 -23.21 -15.23
N LEU A 51 36.65 -22.77 -14.44
CA LEU A 51 36.44 -22.19 -13.10
C LEU A 51 35.91 -20.74 -13.20
N GLY A 52 34.97 -20.34 -12.34
CA GLY A 52 34.38 -18.97 -12.36
C GLY A 52 33.14 -18.81 -11.48
N GLY A 53 32.36 -17.74 -11.64
CA GLY A 53 31.01 -17.62 -11.05
C GLY A 53 29.97 -18.43 -11.83
N VAL A 54 28.95 -18.97 -11.18
CA VAL A 54 27.83 -19.68 -11.85
C VAL A 54 26.73 -18.70 -12.25
N GLU A 55 25.98 -19.03 -13.30
CA GLU A 55 24.85 -18.23 -13.76
C GLU A 55 23.73 -18.28 -12.71
N GLN A 56 23.15 -17.13 -12.37
CA GLN A 56 22.01 -17.03 -11.45
C GLN A 56 20.74 -16.73 -12.24
N ILE A 57 19.69 -17.50 -11.98
CA ILE A 57 18.37 -17.36 -12.58
C ILE A 57 17.41 -16.82 -11.54
N ASN A 58 16.65 -15.79 -11.90
CA ASN A 58 15.58 -15.24 -11.07
C ASN A 58 14.40 -16.23 -11.02
N SER A 59 14.01 -16.68 -9.83
CA SER A 59 13.00 -17.73 -9.66
C SER A 59 11.62 -17.18 -9.25
N LEU A 60 11.57 -16.24 -8.31
CA LEU A 60 10.32 -15.65 -7.81
C LEU A 60 10.38 -14.11 -7.86
N PRO A 61 10.41 -13.50 -9.06
CA PRO A 61 10.54 -12.05 -9.18
C PRO A 61 9.30 -11.34 -8.61
N HIS A 62 9.49 -10.56 -7.55
CA HIS A 62 8.46 -9.71 -6.94
C HIS A 62 9.09 -8.43 -6.39
N THR A 63 8.24 -7.46 -6.03
CA THR A 63 8.67 -6.24 -5.34
C THR A 63 8.01 -6.15 -3.98
N ASN A 64 8.62 -5.41 -3.07
CA ASN A 64 8.04 -5.09 -1.77
C ASN A 64 8.10 -3.58 -1.55
N THR A 65 7.01 -2.99 -1.09
CA THR A 65 6.89 -1.54 -0.84
C THR A 65 6.38 -1.32 0.59
N LYS A 66 6.99 -0.35 1.29
CA LYS A 66 6.54 0.11 2.61
C LYS A 66 6.64 1.63 2.71
N PHE A 67 5.67 2.23 3.36
CA PHE A 67 5.58 3.67 3.58
C PHE A 67 4.51 3.97 4.62
N ASN A 68 4.57 5.17 5.19
CA ASN A 68 3.51 5.68 6.06
C ASN A 68 2.74 6.78 5.32
N ILE A 69 1.49 7.00 5.70
CA ILE A 69 0.64 8.06 5.17
C ILE A 69 0.02 8.83 6.34
N PRO A 70 -0.10 10.17 6.24
CA PRO A 70 -0.77 10.96 7.26
C PRO A 70 -2.25 10.56 7.37
N PHE A 71 -2.71 10.29 8.58
CA PHE A 71 -4.09 9.88 8.80
C PHE A 71 -5.01 11.10 8.87
N ALA A 72 -5.39 11.60 7.70
CA ALA A 72 -6.34 12.70 7.54
C ALA A 72 -7.59 12.25 6.78
N GLY A 73 -8.75 12.83 7.11
CA GLY A 73 -9.98 12.64 6.36
C GLY A 73 -9.96 13.37 5.00
N SER A 74 -10.97 13.13 4.16
CA SER A 74 -11.13 13.77 2.84
C SER A 74 -11.59 15.24 2.91
N GLY A 75 -12.08 15.69 4.07
CA GLY A 75 -12.65 17.04 4.28
C GLY A 75 -14.09 17.22 3.85
N ALA A 76 -14.71 16.21 3.22
CA ALA A 76 -16.12 16.23 2.83
C ALA A 76 -16.83 14.94 3.27
N ALA A 77 -18.00 15.08 3.91
CA ALA A 77 -18.79 13.95 4.39
C ALA A 77 -19.18 13.01 3.23
N GLY A 78 -19.09 11.70 3.45
CA GLY A 78 -19.35 10.67 2.44
C GLY A 78 -18.40 10.66 1.23
N THR A 79 -17.25 11.34 1.30
CA THR A 79 -16.20 11.27 0.27
C THR A 79 -15.03 10.44 0.80
N ALA A 80 -14.63 9.40 0.07
CA ALA A 80 -13.52 8.56 0.47
C ALA A 80 -12.19 9.36 0.49
N PRO A 81 -11.36 9.19 1.53
CA PRO A 81 -10.01 9.76 1.56
C PRO A 81 -9.12 9.12 0.49
N LEU A 82 -8.10 9.84 0.03
CA LEU A 82 -7.20 9.37 -1.04
C LEU A 82 -6.45 8.08 -0.67
N TRP A 83 -6.16 7.86 0.62
CA TRP A 83 -5.54 6.63 1.10
C TRP A 83 -6.49 5.41 1.11
N GLY A 84 -7.78 5.59 0.86
CA GLY A 84 -8.78 4.52 0.85
C GLY A 84 -8.46 3.39 -0.12
N VAL A 85 -7.87 3.74 -1.28
CA VAL A 85 -7.39 2.77 -2.28
C VAL A 85 -6.40 1.76 -1.68
N LEU A 86 -5.56 2.20 -0.74
CA LEU A 86 -4.57 1.34 -0.10
C LEU A 86 -5.17 0.46 0.98
N MET A 87 -6.18 0.97 1.70
CA MET A 87 -6.94 0.17 2.66
C MET A 87 -7.68 -0.97 1.96
N LYS A 88 -8.27 -0.70 0.79
CA LYS A 88 -8.88 -1.74 -0.03
C LYS A 88 -7.88 -2.82 -0.46
N ALA A 89 -6.67 -2.40 -0.83
CA ALA A 89 -5.55 -3.32 -1.09
C ALA A 89 -5.01 -4.08 0.15
N CYS A 90 -5.45 -3.72 1.35
CA CYS A 90 -5.21 -4.44 2.61
C CYS A 90 -6.38 -5.35 3.03
N GLY A 91 -7.40 -5.53 2.18
CA GLY A 91 -8.54 -6.41 2.45
C GLY A 91 -9.69 -5.76 3.20
N PHE A 92 -9.83 -4.43 3.09
CA PHE A 92 -11.00 -3.71 3.60
C PHE A 92 -12.01 -3.43 2.48
N ASP A 93 -13.29 -3.61 2.78
CA ASP A 93 -14.39 -3.21 1.93
C ASP A 93 -14.82 -1.78 2.28
N GLU A 94 -14.78 -0.88 1.30
CA GLU A 94 -15.20 0.51 1.45
C GLU A 94 -16.71 0.64 1.21
N VAL A 95 -17.43 1.13 2.22
CA VAL A 95 -18.86 1.41 2.15
C VAL A 95 -19.07 2.91 2.30
N LEU A 96 -19.53 3.57 1.24
CA LEU A 96 -19.85 4.99 1.27
C LEU A 96 -21.31 5.22 1.61
N ASP A 97 -21.57 5.96 2.68
CA ASP A 97 -22.87 6.56 2.95
C ASP A 97 -22.84 8.03 2.52
N VAL A 98 -23.52 8.32 1.40
CA VAL A 98 -23.40 9.61 0.71
C VAL A 98 -23.83 10.76 1.61
N GLY A 99 -22.89 11.67 1.88
CA GLY A 99 -23.11 12.84 2.74
C GLY A 99 -23.11 12.54 4.24
N ILE A 100 -22.83 11.31 4.65
CA ILE A 100 -22.77 10.91 6.06
C ILE A 100 -21.33 10.51 6.41
N ASP A 101 -20.89 9.32 6.01
CA ASP A 101 -19.56 8.79 6.34
C ASP A 101 -19.05 7.79 5.30
N VAL A 102 -17.79 7.36 5.47
CA VAL A 102 -17.18 6.28 4.71
C VAL A 102 -16.63 5.28 5.71
N GLN A 103 -17.04 4.02 5.58
CA GLN A 103 -16.68 2.93 6.48
C GLN A 103 -15.76 1.95 5.76
N TYR A 104 -14.76 1.47 6.48
CA TYR A 104 -13.87 0.41 6.02
C TYR A 104 -14.11 -0.81 6.89
N GLN A 105 -14.71 -1.84 6.30
CA GLN A 105 -15.05 -3.08 6.99
C GLN A 105 -14.03 -4.16 6.62
N LEU A 106 -13.61 -4.97 7.58
CA LEU A 106 -12.78 -6.13 7.27
C LEU A 106 -13.60 -7.13 6.45
N ALA A 107 -12.99 -7.70 5.40
CA ALA A 107 -13.59 -8.76 4.62
C ALA A 107 -14.09 -9.90 5.53
N ALA A 108 -15.34 -10.33 5.33
CA ALA A 108 -16.00 -11.26 6.26
C ALA A 108 -15.57 -12.73 6.06
N THR A 109 -15.04 -13.05 4.88
CA THR A 109 -14.65 -14.41 4.49
C THR A 109 -13.22 -14.47 3.94
N ALA A 110 -12.58 -15.63 4.09
CA ALA A 110 -11.24 -15.85 3.54
C ALA A 110 -11.20 -15.78 1.99
N ASP A 111 -12.33 -16.03 1.32
CA ASP A 111 -12.42 -15.92 -0.15
C ASP A 111 -12.47 -14.45 -0.60
N GLU A 112 -13.23 -13.60 0.10
CA GLU A 112 -13.22 -12.15 -0.11
C GLU A 112 -11.81 -11.59 0.15
N LEU A 113 -11.16 -12.04 1.22
CA LEU A 113 -9.80 -11.61 1.57
C LEU A 113 -8.76 -12.05 0.52
N ALA A 114 -8.88 -13.27 -0.02
CA ALA A 114 -8.01 -13.75 -1.09
C ALA A 114 -8.24 -13.01 -2.42
N ASN A 115 -9.42 -12.42 -2.61
CA ASN A 115 -9.83 -11.64 -3.77
C ASN A 115 -9.93 -10.14 -3.49
N ALA A 116 -9.33 -9.65 -2.39
CA ALA A 116 -9.30 -8.24 -2.04
C ALA A 116 -8.85 -7.36 -3.20
N ASP A 117 -9.21 -6.09 -3.20
CA ASP A 117 -8.77 -5.18 -4.26
C ASP A 117 -7.24 -5.14 -4.34
N SER A 118 -6.72 -4.73 -5.49
CA SER A 118 -5.29 -4.62 -5.72
C SER A 118 -4.95 -3.24 -6.26
N VAL A 119 -3.72 -2.82 -6.00
CA VAL A 119 -3.22 -1.51 -6.42
C VAL A 119 -2.01 -1.66 -7.33
N THR A 120 -1.95 -0.82 -8.37
CA THR A 120 -0.73 -0.62 -9.14
C THR A 120 0.03 0.58 -8.57
N PHE A 121 1.31 0.38 -8.25
CA PHE A 121 2.24 1.44 -7.86
C PHE A 121 3.13 1.86 -9.02
N TYR A 122 3.27 3.18 -9.19
CA TYR A 122 4.31 3.78 -10.02
C TYR A 122 5.29 4.56 -9.14
N ASP A 123 6.54 4.11 -9.06
CA ASP A 123 7.66 4.84 -8.41
C ASP A 123 8.47 5.58 -9.47
N TYR A 124 8.38 6.90 -9.43
CA TYR A 124 9.22 7.78 -10.23
C TYR A 124 10.40 8.28 -9.40
N ARG A 125 11.61 8.08 -9.94
CA ARG A 125 12.83 8.71 -9.43
C ARG A 125 13.34 9.74 -10.42
N SER A 126 13.03 11.00 -10.15
CA SER A 126 13.46 12.16 -10.93
C SER A 126 14.97 12.22 -11.17
N GLN A 127 15.78 11.85 -10.17
CA GLN A 127 17.24 11.85 -10.30
C GLN A 127 17.79 10.82 -11.30
N ALA A 128 17.05 9.74 -11.56
CA ALA A 128 17.48 8.65 -12.43
C ALA A 128 16.67 8.54 -13.73
N ASN A 129 15.61 9.32 -13.90
CA ASN A 129 14.64 9.21 -15.00
C ASN A 129 14.13 7.78 -15.21
N LYS A 130 13.90 7.07 -14.10
CA LYS A 130 13.40 5.69 -14.11
C LYS A 130 12.02 5.63 -13.48
N LEU A 131 11.17 4.85 -14.12
CA LEU A 131 9.87 4.44 -13.64
C LEU A 131 9.91 2.95 -13.32
N GLN A 132 9.58 2.61 -12.08
CA GLN A 132 9.25 1.25 -11.69
C GLN A 132 7.74 1.13 -11.57
N LYS A 133 7.16 0.19 -12.32
CA LYS A 133 5.76 -0.18 -12.21
C LYS A 133 5.64 -1.48 -11.43
N THR A 134 4.67 -1.56 -10.53
CA THR A 134 4.34 -2.78 -9.81
C THR A 134 2.83 -2.94 -9.81
N SER A 135 2.31 -3.99 -10.44
CA SER A 135 0.89 -4.35 -10.46
C SER A 135 0.55 -5.41 -9.42
N GLY A 136 -0.74 -5.61 -9.14
CA GLY A 136 -1.23 -6.67 -8.29
C GLY A 136 -0.81 -6.56 -6.82
N CYS A 137 -0.53 -5.34 -6.35
CA CYS A 137 -0.02 -5.13 -4.99
C CYS A 137 -1.14 -5.30 -3.97
N ARG A 138 -0.87 -6.10 -2.95
CA ARG A 138 -1.67 -6.22 -1.72
C ARG A 138 -0.73 -6.22 -0.53
N GLY A 139 -1.17 -5.72 0.62
CA GLY A 139 -0.29 -5.46 1.75
C GLY A 139 -0.98 -5.47 3.10
N LYS A 140 -0.24 -5.02 4.11
CA LYS A 140 -0.69 -4.89 5.51
C LYS A 140 -0.85 -3.44 5.87
N ASN A 141 -1.68 -3.18 6.87
CA ASN A 141 -1.82 -1.85 7.45
C ASN A 141 -1.86 -1.88 8.98
N ALA A 142 -1.38 -0.80 9.59
CA ALA A 142 -1.56 -0.50 11.00
C ALA A 142 -1.87 0.99 11.18
N ILE A 143 -2.66 1.34 12.18
CA ILE A 143 -3.01 2.72 12.52
C ILE A 143 -2.42 3.05 13.88
N THR A 144 -1.77 4.20 13.98
CA THR A 144 -1.20 4.68 15.25
C THR A 144 -1.55 6.15 15.48
N MET A 145 -1.92 6.45 16.71
CA MET A 145 -2.25 7.80 17.20
C MET A 145 -1.75 7.92 18.64
N GLY A 146 -1.06 9.01 18.96
CA GLY A 146 -0.53 9.28 20.30
C GLY A 146 -0.81 10.72 20.73
N GLU A 147 -0.99 10.97 22.02
CA GLU A 147 -1.31 12.29 22.57
C GLU A 147 -0.34 13.38 22.07
N GLY A 148 -0.88 14.38 21.37
CA GLY A 148 -0.11 15.49 20.79
C GLY A 148 0.70 15.13 19.55
N GLU A 149 0.69 13.87 19.11
CA GLU A 149 1.31 13.41 17.88
C GLU A 149 0.35 13.48 16.70
N LEU A 150 0.92 13.47 15.49
CA LEU A 150 0.18 13.42 14.24
C LEU A 150 -0.14 11.95 13.91
N PRO A 151 -1.42 11.61 13.68
CA PRO A 151 -1.81 10.23 13.44
C PRO A 151 -1.34 9.76 12.06
N LYS A 152 -1.00 8.48 11.95
CA LYS A 152 -0.48 7.88 10.71
C LYS A 152 -1.06 6.50 10.47
N ILE A 153 -1.18 6.16 9.19
CA ILE A 153 -1.38 4.78 8.73
C ILE A 153 -0.03 4.26 8.22
N GLU A 154 0.42 3.14 8.77
CA GLU A 154 1.60 2.43 8.31
C GLU A 154 1.17 1.36 7.30
N PHE A 155 1.71 1.42 6.09
CA PHE A 155 1.49 0.43 5.05
C PHE A 155 2.78 -0.37 4.85
N SER A 156 2.70 -1.67 5.06
CA SER A 156 3.87 -2.57 5.04
C SER A 156 3.61 -3.81 4.21
N ASP A 157 4.69 -4.43 3.73
CA ASP A 157 4.65 -5.67 2.96
C ASP A 157 3.68 -5.62 1.76
N PHE A 158 3.67 -4.50 1.02
CA PHE A 158 2.95 -4.44 -0.25
C PHE A 158 3.72 -5.23 -1.30
N ILE A 159 3.29 -6.47 -1.54
CA ILE A 159 3.92 -7.38 -2.48
C ILE A 159 3.19 -7.34 -3.81
N GLY A 160 3.90 -7.05 -4.88
CA GLY A 160 3.35 -7.03 -6.23
C GLY A 160 4.31 -7.54 -7.30
N ASP A 161 3.81 -7.57 -8.53
CA ASP A 161 4.52 -8.10 -9.70
C ASP A 161 5.77 -7.28 -10.01
N TYR A 162 6.88 -7.96 -10.27
CA TYR A 162 8.07 -7.29 -10.76
C TYR A 162 7.95 -7.03 -12.27
N LEU A 163 7.94 -5.75 -12.64
CA LEU A 163 8.20 -5.30 -14.01
C LEU A 163 9.59 -4.70 -14.09
N THR A 164 10.27 -4.88 -15.22
CA THR A 164 11.61 -4.30 -15.38
C THR A 164 11.51 -2.77 -15.45
N PRO A 165 12.30 -2.01 -14.66
CA PRO A 165 12.21 -0.56 -14.66
C PRO A 165 12.55 0.01 -16.04
N LEU A 166 11.73 0.94 -16.51
CA LEU A 166 11.87 1.61 -17.80
C LEU A 166 12.28 3.07 -17.61
N ALA A 167 12.77 3.68 -18.70
CA ALA A 167 12.92 5.13 -18.73
C ALA A 167 11.53 5.78 -18.65
N GLY A 168 11.37 6.76 -17.77
CA GLY A 168 10.08 7.43 -17.56
C GLY A 168 10.30 8.83 -17.00
N SER A 169 9.47 9.77 -17.46
CA SER A 169 9.40 11.13 -16.91
C SER A 169 8.36 11.19 -15.80
N GLU A 170 8.52 12.13 -14.86
CA GLU A 170 7.47 12.43 -13.88
C GLU A 170 6.13 12.71 -14.58
N PRO A 171 5.00 12.26 -14.00
CA PRO A 171 3.67 12.56 -14.50
C PRO A 171 3.40 14.07 -14.41
N VAL A 172 2.57 14.58 -15.33
CA VAL A 172 2.06 15.95 -15.27
C VAL A 172 0.81 16.01 -14.39
N GLY A 173 0.52 17.19 -13.83
CA GLY A 173 -0.72 17.41 -13.09
C GLY A 173 -0.75 16.74 -11.72
N ILE A 174 0.39 16.66 -11.03
CA ILE A 174 0.44 16.21 -9.63
C ILE A 174 -0.42 17.15 -8.79
N ASP A 175 -1.43 16.60 -8.11
CA ASP A 175 -2.35 17.34 -7.26
C ASP A 175 -2.27 16.83 -5.81
N TRP A 176 -1.91 17.73 -4.90
CA TRP A 176 -1.83 17.46 -3.47
C TRP A 176 -3.03 18.02 -2.70
N SER A 177 -3.99 18.67 -3.38
CA SER A 177 -5.08 19.40 -2.73
C SER A 177 -6.07 18.51 -1.97
N GLY A 178 -6.18 17.23 -2.34
CA GLY A 178 -6.99 16.25 -1.62
C GLY A 178 -6.29 15.66 -0.38
N TRP A 179 -4.99 15.92 -0.19
CA TRP A 179 -4.26 15.57 1.01
C TRP A 179 -4.39 16.70 2.03
N LEU A 180 -5.27 16.50 3.01
CA LEU A 180 -5.45 17.46 4.09
C LEU A 180 -4.40 17.24 5.17
N THR A 181 -3.97 18.33 5.79
CA THR A 181 -3.09 18.27 6.96
C THR A 181 -3.79 17.56 8.10
N GLU A 182 -3.17 16.51 8.61
CA GLU A 182 -3.63 15.76 9.76
C GLU A 182 -3.65 16.62 11.03
N LEU A 183 -4.63 16.38 11.88
CA LEU A 183 -4.80 17.10 13.13
C LEU A 183 -4.19 16.29 14.29
N PRO A 184 -3.49 16.94 15.24
CA PRO A 184 -2.89 16.23 16.36
C PRO A 184 -3.94 15.57 17.24
N PHE A 185 -3.63 14.37 17.74
CA PHE A 185 -4.51 13.58 18.61
C PHE A 185 -4.62 14.27 19.99
N THR A 186 -5.66 15.09 20.12
CA THR A 186 -5.94 15.94 21.28
C THR A 186 -7.45 16.07 21.43
N ASN A 187 -7.91 16.41 22.63
CA ASN A 187 -9.34 16.56 22.92
C ASN A 187 -10.04 17.61 22.04
N ASP A 188 -9.32 18.63 21.56
CA ASP A 188 -9.88 19.67 20.70
C ASP A 188 -10.22 19.14 19.29
N ASN A 189 -9.46 18.17 18.78
CA ASN A 189 -9.62 17.61 17.44
C ASN A 189 -10.39 16.28 17.43
N LEU A 190 -10.28 15.50 18.50
CA LEU A 190 -10.98 14.23 18.70
C LEU A 190 -11.57 14.18 20.13
N PRO A 191 -12.72 14.83 20.37
CA PRO A 191 -13.30 14.92 21.70
C PRO A 191 -13.88 13.58 22.19
N VAL A 192 -14.20 12.67 21.26
CA VAL A 192 -14.77 11.35 21.55
C VAL A 192 -14.06 10.32 20.67
N LEU A 193 -13.46 9.34 21.32
CA LEU A 193 -13.05 8.07 20.70
C LEU A 193 -13.92 6.97 21.30
N THR A 194 -14.54 6.17 20.44
CA THR A 194 -15.37 5.02 20.83
C THR A 194 -14.81 3.74 20.25
N LEU A 195 -14.69 2.71 21.08
CA LEU A 195 -14.38 1.35 20.66
C LEU A 195 -15.51 0.45 21.19
N ASP A 196 -16.26 -0.19 20.29
CA ASP A 196 -17.42 -1.02 20.65
C ASP A 196 -18.39 -0.31 21.62
N ASP A 197 -18.79 0.92 21.24
CA ASP A 197 -19.62 1.83 22.04
C ASP A 197 -19.03 2.29 23.40
N ILE A 198 -17.81 1.88 23.75
CA ILE A 198 -17.11 2.33 24.95
C ILE A 198 -16.30 3.57 24.62
N SER A 199 -16.58 4.67 25.33
CA SER A 199 -15.75 5.88 25.30
C SER A 199 -14.81 5.93 26.51
N ALA A 200 -13.53 6.22 26.28
CA ALA A 200 -12.50 6.33 27.31
C ALA A 200 -11.63 7.57 27.09
N CYS A 201 -10.99 8.04 28.17
CA CYS A 201 -9.93 9.04 28.07
C CYS A 201 -8.68 8.35 27.53
N THR A 202 -8.38 8.58 26.25
CA THR A 202 -7.36 7.84 25.51
C THR A 202 -6.11 8.69 25.32
N SER A 203 -4.95 8.21 25.79
CA SER A 203 -3.65 8.86 25.57
C SER A 203 -2.92 8.33 24.32
N ALA A 204 -3.25 7.11 23.90
CA ALA A 204 -2.74 6.53 22.66
C ALA A 204 -3.72 5.48 22.15
N PHE A 205 -3.78 5.33 20.83
CA PHE A 205 -4.53 4.31 20.14
C PHE A 205 -3.65 3.69 19.06
N SER A 206 -3.51 2.37 19.09
CA SER A 206 -2.83 1.59 18.07
C SER A 206 -3.67 0.40 17.69
N ILE A 207 -3.70 0.08 16.41
CA ILE A 207 -4.29 -1.16 15.90
C ILE A 207 -3.47 -1.65 14.72
N ASP A 208 -3.02 -2.89 14.80
CA ASP A 208 -2.44 -3.65 13.70
C ASP A 208 -3.45 -4.73 13.31
N PHE A 209 -3.86 -4.73 12.06
CA PHE A 209 -4.86 -5.69 11.58
C PHE A 209 -4.25 -7.07 11.33
N GLY A 210 -2.92 -7.20 11.29
CA GLY A 210 -2.21 -8.47 11.30
C GLY A 210 -2.44 -9.29 10.03
N GLN A 211 -2.59 -8.66 8.87
CA GLN A 211 -2.81 -9.36 7.61
C GLN A 211 -1.64 -10.32 7.28
N SER A 212 -1.99 -11.54 6.90
CA SER A 212 -1.07 -12.53 6.37
C SER A 212 -0.99 -12.40 4.85
N VAL A 213 0.01 -11.68 4.35
CA VAL A 213 0.24 -11.43 2.92
C VAL A 213 1.28 -12.41 2.39
N ALA A 214 0.97 -13.12 1.31
CA ALA A 214 1.89 -14.05 0.67
C ALA A 214 1.81 -13.97 -0.85
N ARG A 215 2.98 -14.00 -1.49
CA ARG A 215 3.07 -14.16 -2.94
C ARG A 215 3.02 -15.64 -3.31
N ARG A 216 2.07 -16.00 -4.17
CA ARG A 216 1.99 -17.31 -4.82
C ARG A 216 2.52 -17.16 -6.24
N ASN A 217 3.57 -17.90 -6.59
CA ASN A 217 4.07 -18.00 -7.96
C ASN A 217 4.18 -19.48 -8.33
N LEU A 218 3.04 -20.05 -8.76
CA LEU A 218 2.92 -21.45 -9.15
C LEU A 218 2.44 -21.51 -10.61
N PRO A 219 2.79 -22.58 -11.37
CA PRO A 219 2.27 -22.75 -12.73
C PRO A 219 0.73 -22.69 -12.76
N GLY A 220 0.17 -21.73 -13.49
CA GLY A 220 -1.28 -21.53 -13.62
C GLY A 220 -1.95 -20.73 -12.50
N CYS A 221 -1.22 -20.32 -11.46
CA CYS A 221 -1.74 -19.40 -10.43
C CYS A 221 -0.60 -18.53 -9.87
N GLU A 222 -0.54 -17.30 -10.34
CA GLU A 222 0.39 -16.29 -9.87
C GLU A 222 -0.39 -15.09 -9.34
N SER A 223 -0.31 -14.86 -8.03
CA SER A 223 -0.97 -13.72 -7.36
C SER A 223 -0.40 -13.49 -5.96
N THR A 224 -0.52 -12.25 -5.49
CA THR A 224 -0.37 -11.89 -4.08
C THR A 224 -1.72 -12.05 -3.42
N ILE A 225 -1.80 -12.82 -2.34
CA ILE A 225 -3.05 -13.06 -1.60
C ILE A 225 -2.89 -12.62 -0.16
N ILE A 226 -4.01 -12.18 0.42
CA ILE A 226 -4.17 -12.03 1.86
C ILE A 226 -4.96 -13.26 2.33
N SER A 227 -4.41 -14.03 3.27
CA SER A 227 -5.00 -15.32 3.66
C SER A 227 -5.71 -15.29 5.02
N ASP A 228 -5.33 -14.35 5.88
CA ASP A 228 -5.87 -14.22 7.24
C ASP A 228 -5.56 -12.82 7.79
N TYR A 229 -6.21 -12.43 8.89
CA TYR A 229 -5.87 -11.26 9.69
C TYR A 229 -5.92 -11.60 11.18
N ASN A 230 -4.96 -11.13 11.96
CA ASN A 230 -4.87 -11.34 13.40
C ASN A 230 -4.75 -9.99 14.11
N VAL A 231 -5.90 -9.38 14.38
CA VAL A 231 -5.97 -8.00 14.89
C VAL A 231 -5.37 -7.92 16.29
N THR A 232 -4.45 -6.98 16.49
CA THR A 232 -3.81 -6.66 17.77
C THR A 232 -3.74 -5.15 17.96
N GLY A 233 -3.60 -4.66 19.19
CA GLY A 233 -3.57 -3.22 19.48
C GLY A 233 -3.68 -2.89 20.95
#